data_AF-A0A9E3WB34-F1
#
_entry.id   AF-A0A9E3WB34-F1
#
_cell.length_a   1.000
_cell.length_b   1.000
_cell.length_c   1.000
_cell.angle_alpha   90.00
_cell.angle_beta   90.00
_cell.angle_gamma   90.00
#
_symmetry.space_group_name_H-M   'P 1'
#
loop_
_entity.id
_entity.type
_entity.pdbx_description
1 polymer ?
#
loop_
_entity_poly.entity_id
_entity_poly.type
_entity_poly.pdbx_seq_one_letter_code
_entity_poly.pdbx_strand_id
1 'polypeptide(L)'
;MESLGFPFFVSVIGTLVSGAFAAHILRRWWQKRKPHHLAWGIGMLLYCLGTLSQVILSLTWSPLFFGLWYWSGAIMVAAWLGQGTVFLLWRKGNIARNIMMALILVGVMTLPWTLFLTPFDSSAWHPGADMTQIYQQIMPRGSGTVRSFSPVMNIWGTIALVGGAIYSAVLFRRKQIMRNRMIGNWLIAAGGLMPALGGALIRLGDPSFKYFGEMLGAALIFAGYLMATNVPAEAEDRRAARAGSAGD
;
A
#
# COMPACT_ATOMS: atom_id res chain seq x y z
N MET A 1 26.04 3.35 22.05
CA MET A 1 24.86 3.86 21.32
C MET A 1 25.04 3.41 19.88
N GLU A 2 24.47 2.26 19.51
CA GLU A 2 24.49 1.85 18.10
C GLU A 2 23.73 2.90 17.29
N SER A 3 24.36 3.43 16.25
CA SER A 3 23.77 4.45 15.40
C SER A 3 22.52 3.90 14.75
N LEU A 4 21.38 4.56 14.96
CA LEU A 4 20.16 4.28 14.21
C LEU A 4 20.50 4.38 12.71
N GLY A 5 20.40 3.25 12.02
CA GLY A 5 20.84 3.14 10.64
C GLY A 5 19.88 3.80 9.64
N PHE A 6 20.31 3.90 8.39
CA PHE A 6 19.45 4.33 7.27
C PHE A 6 18.06 3.64 7.23
N PRO A 7 17.94 2.31 7.47
CA PRO A 7 16.64 1.62 7.55
C PRO A 7 15.65 2.26 8.52
N PHE A 8 16.12 2.71 9.69
CA PHE A 8 15.27 3.31 10.72
C PHE A 8 14.62 4.60 10.23
N PHE A 9 15.42 5.54 9.72
CA PHE A 9 14.93 6.84 9.28
C PHE A 9 13.95 6.72 8.12
N VAL A 10 14.24 5.81 7.18
CA VAL A 10 13.36 5.53 6.04
C VAL A 10 12.02 4.95 6.50
N SER A 11 12.01 4.03 7.46
CA SER A 11 10.77 3.49 8.02
C SER A 11 9.97 4.55 8.82
N VAL A 12 10.64 5.46 9.52
CA VAL A 12 9.97 6.60 10.20
C VAL A 12 9.30 7.49 9.16
N ILE A 13 10.01 7.90 8.11
CA ILE A 13 9.43 8.72 7.03
C ILE A 13 8.28 7.97 6.36
N GLY A 14 8.46 6.68 6.06
CA GLY A 14 7.43 5.82 5.48
C GLY A 14 6.17 5.77 6.33
N THR A 15 6.31 5.70 7.65
CA THR A 15 5.21 5.72 8.62
C THR A 15 4.47 7.06 8.61
N LEU A 16 5.19 8.17 8.63
CA LEU A 16 4.59 9.51 8.60
C LEU A 16 3.85 9.76 7.28
N VAL A 17 4.47 9.40 6.15
CA VAL A 17 3.88 9.58 4.81
C VAL A 17 2.64 8.71 4.64
N SER A 18 2.72 7.43 4.98
CA SER A 18 1.59 6.50 4.86
C SER A 18 0.46 6.84 5.83
N GLY A 19 0.78 7.25 7.06
CA GLY A 19 -0.18 7.72 8.05
C GLY A 19 -0.90 9.00 7.62
N ALA A 20 -0.16 10.00 7.13
CA ALA A 20 -0.74 11.23 6.60
C ALA A 20 -1.68 10.95 5.41
N PHE A 21 -1.25 10.05 4.50
CA PHE A 21 -2.09 9.66 3.37
C PHE A 21 -3.35 8.90 3.84
N ALA A 22 -3.21 7.95 4.76
CA ALA A 22 -4.33 7.20 5.33
C ALA A 22 -5.36 8.15 5.97
N ALA A 23 -4.91 9.11 6.79
CA ALA A 23 -5.77 10.11 7.40
C ALA A 23 -6.51 10.96 6.34
N HIS A 24 -5.78 11.42 5.31
CA HIS A 24 -6.35 12.22 4.24
C HIS A 24 -7.45 11.48 3.48
N ILE A 25 -7.20 10.23 3.09
CA ILE A 25 -8.16 9.45 2.28
C ILE A 25 -9.34 8.94 3.10
N LEU A 26 -9.13 8.56 4.37
CA LEU A 26 -10.21 8.14 5.26
C LEU A 26 -11.12 9.30 5.65
N ARG A 27 -10.58 10.51 5.82
CA ARG A 27 -11.40 11.72 5.97
C ARG A 27 -12.29 11.94 4.75
N ARG A 28 -11.74 11.78 3.55
CA ARG A 28 -12.51 11.89 2.31
C ARG A 28 -13.54 10.76 2.16
N TRP A 29 -13.22 9.55 2.61
CA TRP A 29 -14.19 8.46 2.68
C TRP A 29 -15.33 8.80 3.63
N TRP A 30 -15.05 9.34 4.82
CA TRP A 30 -16.09 9.72 5.77
C TRP A 30 -17.10 10.69 5.16
N GLN A 31 -16.60 11.65 4.38
CA GLN A 31 -17.40 12.66 3.67
C GLN A 31 -18.17 12.11 2.45
N LYS A 32 -17.54 11.27 1.62
CA LYS A 32 -18.11 10.85 0.32
C LYS A 32 -18.68 9.43 0.30
N ARG A 33 -18.36 8.62 1.30
CA ARG A 33 -18.73 7.21 1.48
C ARG A 33 -18.53 6.31 0.25
N LYS A 34 -17.49 6.60 -0.56
CA LYS A 34 -17.19 5.81 -1.77
C LYS A 34 -16.31 4.59 -1.44
N PRO A 35 -16.64 3.37 -1.92
CA PRO A 35 -15.91 2.14 -1.57
C PRO A 35 -14.41 2.16 -1.89
N HIS A 36 -14.00 2.76 -3.00
CA HIS A 36 -12.58 2.84 -3.37
C HIS A 36 -11.76 3.64 -2.35
N HIS A 37 -12.33 4.71 -1.75
CA HIS A 37 -11.63 5.48 -0.71
C HIS A 37 -11.44 4.65 0.56
N LEU A 38 -12.41 3.80 0.92
CA LEU A 38 -12.29 2.89 2.06
C LEU A 38 -11.20 1.86 1.81
N ALA A 39 -11.20 1.19 0.66
CA ALA A 39 -10.22 0.16 0.33
C ALA A 39 -8.79 0.73 0.29
N TRP A 40 -8.59 1.88 -0.37
CA TRP A 40 -7.28 2.57 -0.32
C TRP A 40 -6.91 2.99 1.11
N GLY A 41 -7.86 3.51 1.89
CA GLY A 41 -7.62 3.91 3.28
C GLY A 41 -7.19 2.75 4.17
N ILE A 42 -7.83 1.58 4.04
CA ILE A 42 -7.42 0.35 4.72
C ILE A 42 -6.01 -0.04 4.27
N GLY A 43 -5.73 -0.04 2.97
CA GLY A 43 -4.40 -0.35 2.45
C GLY A 43 -3.31 0.57 3.01
N MET A 44 -3.58 1.88 3.10
CA MET A 44 -2.62 2.85 3.67
C MET A 44 -2.49 2.76 5.19
N LEU A 45 -3.56 2.43 5.91
CA LEU A 45 -3.47 2.15 7.35
C LEU A 45 -2.60 0.91 7.62
N LEU A 46 -2.78 -0.15 6.84
CA LEU A 46 -1.95 -1.34 6.92
C LEU A 46 -0.49 -1.03 6.56
N TYR A 47 -0.28 -0.13 5.60
CA TYR A 47 1.06 0.33 5.24
C TYR A 47 1.72 1.03 6.43
N CYS A 48 1.02 1.99 7.03
CA CYS A 48 1.47 2.71 8.22
C CYS A 48 1.76 1.76 9.39
N LEU A 49 0.88 0.78 9.62
CA LEU A 49 1.08 -0.24 10.65
C LEU A 49 2.34 -1.09 10.38
N GLY A 50 2.57 -1.46 9.11
CA GLY A 50 3.75 -2.21 8.70
C GLY A 50 5.03 -1.42 8.95
N THR A 51 5.12 -0.18 8.46
CA THR A 51 6.32 0.65 8.63
C THR A 51 6.52 1.08 10.09
N LEU A 52 5.45 1.32 10.85
CA LEU A 52 5.55 1.58 12.29
C LEU A 52 6.11 0.36 13.02
N SER A 53 5.66 -0.83 12.65
CA SER A 53 6.18 -2.08 13.20
C SER A 53 7.67 -2.25 12.87
N GLN A 54 8.14 -1.85 11.68
CA GLN A 54 9.58 -1.82 11.36
C GLN A 54 10.36 -0.90 12.32
N VAL A 55 9.84 0.31 12.57
CA VAL A 55 10.46 1.25 13.50
C VAL A 55 10.59 0.63 14.88
N ILE A 56 9.51 0.02 15.40
CA ILE A 56 9.52 -0.62 16.72
C ILE A 56 10.50 -1.79 16.75
N LEU A 57 10.47 -2.66 15.74
CA LEU A 57 11.34 -3.85 15.66
C LEU A 57 12.82 -3.53 15.51
N SER A 58 13.16 -2.37 14.97
CA SER A 58 14.55 -1.90 14.92
C SER A 58 15.10 -1.50 16.29
N LEU A 59 14.21 -1.20 17.25
CA LEU A 59 14.55 -0.76 18.61
C LEU A 59 14.39 -1.89 19.64
N THR A 60 13.33 -2.69 19.50
CA THR A 60 12.96 -3.73 20.47
C THR A 60 12.29 -4.91 19.79
N TRP A 61 12.62 -6.11 20.24
CA TRP A 61 11.95 -7.31 19.78
C TRP A 61 10.53 -7.40 20.34
N SER A 62 9.58 -7.73 19.48
CA SER A 62 8.23 -8.07 19.90
C SER A 62 7.59 -9.03 18.90
N PRO A 63 7.19 -10.24 19.32
CA PRO A 63 6.46 -11.19 18.48
C PRO A 63 5.21 -10.58 17.84
N LEU A 64 4.49 -9.75 18.60
CA LEU A 64 3.30 -9.06 18.11
C LEU A 64 3.64 -8.10 16.97
N PHE A 65 4.62 -7.22 17.15
CA PHE A 65 5.00 -6.27 16.09
C PHE A 65 5.64 -6.96 14.90
N PHE A 66 6.36 -8.07 15.08
CA PHE A 66 6.86 -8.88 13.97
C PHE A 66 5.72 -9.49 13.16
N GLY A 67 4.72 -10.06 13.85
CA GLY A 67 3.52 -10.60 13.21
C GLY A 67 2.71 -9.52 12.49
N LEU A 68 2.53 -8.34 13.11
CA LEU A 68 1.85 -7.20 12.50
C LEU A 68 2.62 -6.66 11.30
N TRP A 69 3.94 -6.52 11.40
CA TRP A 69 4.82 -6.14 10.29
C TRP A 69 4.62 -7.06 9.09
N TYR A 70 4.72 -8.37 9.31
CA TYR A 70 4.61 -9.36 8.25
C TYR A 70 3.20 -9.38 7.65
N TRP A 71 2.17 -9.48 8.50
CA TRP A 71 0.78 -9.60 8.04
C TRP A 71 0.32 -8.35 7.30
N SER A 72 0.54 -7.16 7.88
CA SER A 72 0.09 -5.92 7.27
C SER A 72 0.89 -5.62 6.00
N GLY A 73 2.22 -5.55 6.10
CA GLY A 73 3.10 -5.16 5.00
C GLY A 73 3.23 -6.22 3.92
N ALA A 74 3.60 -7.45 4.29
CA ALA A 74 3.93 -8.48 3.31
C ALA A 74 2.70 -9.17 2.69
N ILE A 75 1.56 -9.22 3.40
CA ILE A 75 0.37 -9.93 2.93
C ILE A 75 -0.74 -8.96 2.46
N MET A 76 -1.10 -7.96 3.27
CA MET A 76 -2.37 -7.24 3.06
C MET A 76 -2.29 -5.93 2.27
N VAL A 77 -1.22 -5.14 2.40
CA VAL A 77 -1.12 -3.79 1.80
C VAL A 77 -1.41 -3.79 0.30
N ALA A 78 -0.68 -4.60 -0.48
CA ALA A 78 -0.81 -4.60 -1.94
C ALA A 78 -2.23 -4.97 -2.38
N ALA A 79 -2.83 -5.97 -1.74
CA ALA A 79 -4.16 -6.46 -2.08
C ALA A 79 -5.24 -5.40 -1.83
N TRP A 80 -5.18 -4.68 -0.71
CA TRP A 80 -6.15 -3.63 -0.39
C TRP A 80 -5.99 -2.38 -1.27
N LEU A 81 -4.76 -1.97 -1.57
CA LEU A 81 -4.53 -0.87 -2.53
C LEU A 81 -5.03 -1.24 -3.93
N GLY A 82 -4.73 -2.45 -4.39
CA GLY A 82 -5.23 -2.99 -5.65
C GLY A 82 -6.76 -3.04 -5.71
N GLN A 83 -7.40 -3.54 -4.64
CA GLN A 83 -8.87 -3.59 -4.52
C GLN A 83 -9.51 -2.21 -4.70
N GLY A 84 -8.87 -1.19 -4.17
CA GLY A 84 -9.25 0.19 -4.38
C GLY A 84 -9.33 0.60 -5.84
N THR A 85 -8.35 0.20 -6.64
CA THR A 85 -8.34 0.41 -8.11
C THR A 85 -9.39 -0.45 -8.82
N VAL A 86 -9.63 -1.67 -8.36
CA VAL A 86 -10.72 -2.53 -8.88
C VAL A 86 -12.08 -1.85 -8.73
N PHE A 87 -12.36 -1.20 -7.60
CA PHE A 87 -13.59 -0.42 -7.42
C PHE A 87 -13.72 0.76 -8.39
N LEU A 88 -12.61 1.30 -8.91
CA LEU A 88 -12.63 2.40 -9.88
C LEU A 88 -12.88 1.92 -11.31
N LEU A 89 -12.29 0.77 -11.67
CA LEU A 89 -12.36 0.20 -13.02
C LEU A 89 -13.62 -0.65 -13.22
N TRP A 90 -13.94 -1.51 -12.25
CA TRP A 90 -15.06 -2.44 -12.33
C TRP A 90 -16.29 -1.89 -11.61
N ARG A 91 -16.99 -0.96 -12.27
CA ARG A 91 -18.13 -0.23 -11.67
C ARG A 91 -19.46 -0.96 -11.73
N LYS A 92 -19.61 -1.96 -12.61
CA LYS A 92 -20.86 -2.69 -12.82
C LYS A 92 -20.81 -4.07 -12.16
N GLY A 93 -21.90 -4.44 -11.50
CA GLY A 93 -22.07 -5.74 -10.85
C GLY A 93 -21.35 -5.87 -9.51
N ASN A 94 -21.24 -7.12 -9.04
CA ASN A 94 -20.75 -7.43 -7.69
C ASN A 94 -19.28 -7.86 -7.63
N ILE A 95 -18.54 -7.89 -8.76
CA ILE A 95 -17.17 -8.43 -8.83
C ILE A 95 -16.23 -7.74 -7.84
N ALA A 96 -16.18 -6.40 -7.83
CA ALA A 96 -15.34 -5.67 -6.89
C ALA A 96 -15.72 -5.97 -5.44
N ARG A 97 -17.02 -6.11 -5.12
CA ARG A 97 -17.49 -6.46 -3.78
C ARG A 97 -17.11 -7.89 -3.40
N ASN A 98 -17.27 -8.85 -4.31
CA ASN A 98 -16.94 -10.25 -4.08
C ASN A 98 -15.45 -10.43 -3.82
N ILE A 99 -14.59 -9.72 -4.57
CA ILE A 99 -13.14 -9.72 -4.31
C ILE A 99 -12.86 -9.11 -2.94
N MET A 100 -13.51 -8.00 -2.57
CA MET A 100 -13.35 -7.42 -1.24
C MET A 100 -13.76 -8.42 -0.14
N MET A 101 -14.85 -9.17 -0.31
CA MET A 101 -15.25 -10.21 0.64
C MET A 101 -14.21 -11.33 0.73
N ALA A 102 -13.64 -11.76 -0.40
CA ALA A 102 -12.55 -12.73 -0.42
C ALA A 102 -11.30 -12.19 0.30
N LEU A 103 -10.95 -10.92 0.12
CA LEU A 103 -9.83 -10.29 0.82
C LEU A 103 -10.08 -10.18 2.33
N ILE A 104 -11.31 -9.86 2.75
CA ILE A 104 -11.70 -9.87 4.16
C ILE A 104 -11.55 -11.29 4.72
N LEU A 105 -12.04 -12.31 4.02
CA LEU A 105 -11.92 -13.70 4.45
C LEU A 105 -10.45 -14.11 4.62
N VAL A 106 -9.60 -13.80 3.63
CA VAL A 106 -8.16 -14.10 3.76
C VAL A 106 -7.54 -13.30 4.89
N GLY A 107 -7.91 -12.03 5.08
CA GLY A 107 -7.45 -11.22 6.22
C GLY A 107 -7.81 -11.84 7.56
N VAL A 108 -9.08 -12.21 7.76
CA VAL A 108 -9.60 -12.86 8.97
C VAL A 108 -8.94 -14.21 9.24
N MET A 109 -8.62 -14.97 8.19
CA MET A 109 -7.93 -16.25 8.33
C MET A 109 -6.44 -16.08 8.64
N THR A 110 -5.74 -15.19 7.91
CA THR A 110 -4.28 -15.06 7.98
C THR A 110 -3.81 -14.24 9.17
N LEU A 111 -4.62 -13.32 9.70
CA LEU A 111 -4.26 -12.48 10.85
C LEU A 111 -3.98 -13.31 12.11
N PRO A 112 -4.95 -14.08 12.66
CA PRO A 112 -4.72 -14.90 13.84
C PRO A 112 -3.68 -15.99 13.57
N TRP A 113 -3.62 -16.54 12.34
CA TRP A 113 -2.58 -17.49 11.97
C TRP A 113 -1.19 -16.87 12.09
N THR A 114 -0.99 -15.65 11.56
CA THR A 114 0.30 -14.97 11.66
C THR A 114 0.62 -14.61 13.10
N LEU A 115 -0.32 -14.03 13.85
CA LEU A 115 -0.04 -13.47 15.18
C LEU A 115 0.08 -14.51 16.29
N PHE A 116 -0.71 -15.59 16.23
CA PHE A 116 -0.87 -16.50 17.37
C PHE A 116 -0.49 -17.94 17.07
N LEU A 117 -0.55 -18.37 15.81
CA LEU A 117 -0.33 -19.77 15.42
C LEU A 117 1.02 -20.00 14.74
N THR A 118 1.73 -18.94 14.34
CA THR A 118 3.04 -19.05 13.72
C THR A 118 4.12 -18.97 14.80
N PRO A 119 4.97 -19.99 14.97
CA PRO A 119 6.09 -19.91 15.91
C PRO A 119 7.16 -18.96 15.35
N PHE A 120 7.59 -17.98 16.15
CA PHE A 120 8.66 -17.04 15.79
C PHE A 120 9.93 -17.38 16.56
N ASP A 121 11.02 -17.60 15.83
CA ASP A 121 12.36 -17.73 16.40
C ASP A 121 13.03 -16.36 16.47
N SER A 122 13.26 -15.85 17.67
CA SER A 122 13.90 -14.55 17.90
C SER A 122 15.42 -14.60 17.85
N SER A 123 16.05 -15.77 17.68
CA SER A 123 17.51 -15.92 17.73
C SER A 123 18.26 -15.11 16.66
N ALA A 124 17.61 -14.88 15.52
CA ALA A 124 18.16 -14.08 14.41
C ALA A 124 18.00 -12.56 14.61
N TRP A 125 17.26 -12.12 15.64
CA TRP A 125 17.04 -10.70 15.90
C TRP A 125 18.18 -10.08 16.71
N HIS A 126 18.55 -8.87 16.34
CA HIS A 126 19.41 -7.99 17.12
C HIS A 126 18.95 -6.53 16.93
N PRO A 127 19.31 -5.60 17.83
CA PRO A 127 19.03 -4.18 17.63
C PRO A 127 19.53 -3.70 16.26
N GLY A 128 18.73 -2.86 15.60
CA GLY A 128 19.01 -2.36 14.26
C GLY A 128 18.92 -3.39 13.12
N ALA A 129 18.52 -4.64 13.40
CA ALA A 129 18.37 -5.64 12.35
C ALA A 129 17.32 -5.26 11.30
N ASP A 130 17.60 -5.61 10.05
CA ASP A 130 16.66 -5.45 8.95
C ASP A 130 15.76 -6.69 8.86
N MET A 131 14.49 -6.53 9.21
CA MET A 131 13.48 -7.60 9.20
C MET A 131 13.38 -8.28 7.82
N THR A 132 13.64 -7.57 6.72
CA THR A 132 13.57 -8.15 5.37
C THR A 132 14.69 -9.14 5.08
N GLN A 133 15.76 -9.10 5.86
CA GLN A 133 16.89 -10.02 5.75
C GLN A 133 16.67 -11.25 6.62
N ILE A 134 16.14 -11.03 7.83
CA ILE A 134 16.07 -12.07 8.86
C ILE A 134 14.71 -12.78 8.93
N TYR A 135 13.65 -12.29 8.27
CA TYR A 135 12.31 -12.90 8.38
C TYR A 135 12.27 -14.39 8.01
N GLN A 136 13.15 -14.85 7.11
CA GLN A 136 13.22 -16.25 6.70
C GLN A 136 13.85 -17.18 7.75
N GLN A 137 14.55 -16.60 8.72
CA GLN A 137 15.13 -17.29 9.87
C GLN A 137 14.14 -17.25 11.04
N ILE A 138 13.42 -16.14 11.20
CA ILE A 138 12.39 -15.97 12.25
C ILE A 138 11.15 -16.83 11.99
N MET A 139 10.68 -16.89 10.73
CA MET A 139 9.48 -17.66 10.38
C MET A 139 9.81 -19.02 9.77
N PRO A 140 8.99 -20.06 10.04
CA PRO A 140 9.12 -21.37 9.43
C PRO A 140 9.26 -21.29 7.91
N ARG A 141 10.15 -22.11 7.35
CA ARG A 141 10.34 -22.27 5.91
C ARG A 141 9.42 -23.38 5.39
N GLY A 142 8.99 -23.26 4.13
CA GLY A 142 8.25 -24.32 3.43
C GLY A 142 6.86 -23.90 2.92
N SER A 143 6.34 -24.72 2.01
CA SER A 143 4.95 -24.67 1.52
C SER A 143 3.98 -25.05 2.64
N GLY A 144 2.89 -24.30 2.79
CA GLY A 144 1.90 -24.54 3.86
C GLY A 144 2.03 -23.61 5.08
N THR A 145 2.94 -22.64 5.02
CA THR A 145 3.03 -21.56 6.02
C THR A 145 2.22 -20.35 5.58
N VAL A 146 1.91 -19.45 6.51
CA VAL A 146 1.22 -18.18 6.20
C VAL A 146 1.99 -17.32 5.16
N ARG A 147 3.29 -17.58 4.99
CA ARG A 147 4.15 -16.93 4.00
C ARG A 147 3.71 -17.19 2.56
N SER A 148 3.03 -18.31 2.30
CA SER A 148 2.53 -18.66 0.96
C SER A 148 1.47 -17.67 0.44
N PHE A 149 0.81 -16.91 1.31
CA PHE A 149 -0.16 -15.90 0.91
C PHE A 149 0.48 -14.63 0.38
N SER A 150 1.70 -14.30 0.82
CA SER A 150 2.36 -13.05 0.44
C SER A 150 2.59 -12.95 -1.08
N PRO A 151 3.14 -13.95 -1.79
CA PRO A 151 3.27 -13.89 -3.25
C PRO A 151 1.92 -13.72 -3.97
N VAL A 152 0.89 -14.47 -3.56
CA VAL A 152 -0.44 -14.44 -4.18
C VAL A 152 -1.06 -13.04 -4.04
N MET A 153 -1.03 -12.49 -2.84
CA MET A 153 -1.61 -11.18 -2.55
C MET A 153 -0.84 -10.03 -3.21
N ASN A 154 0.48 -10.12 -3.27
CA ASN A 154 1.30 -9.12 -3.94
C ASN A 154 1.12 -9.18 -5.46
N ILE A 155 1.05 -10.37 -6.08
CA ILE A 155 0.78 -10.50 -7.52
C ILE A 155 -0.59 -9.88 -7.85
N TRP A 156 -1.63 -10.25 -7.10
CA TRP A 156 -2.95 -9.67 -7.27
C TRP A 156 -2.93 -8.14 -7.11
N GLY A 157 -2.35 -7.67 -6.01
CA GLY A 157 -2.26 -6.25 -5.68
C GLY A 157 -1.50 -5.45 -6.74
N THR A 158 -0.36 -5.96 -7.21
CA THR A 158 0.44 -5.32 -8.27
C THR A 158 -0.32 -5.26 -9.58
N ILE A 159 -0.95 -6.36 -10.02
CA ILE A 159 -1.75 -6.37 -11.26
C ILE A 159 -2.89 -5.35 -11.15
N ALA A 160 -3.64 -5.37 -10.06
CA ALA A 160 -4.78 -4.50 -9.88
C ALA A 160 -4.39 -3.02 -9.72
N LEU A 161 -3.40 -2.71 -8.89
CA LEU A 161 -2.96 -1.34 -8.63
C LEU A 161 -2.15 -0.78 -9.79
N VAL A 162 -1.03 -1.43 -10.13
CA VAL A 162 -0.09 -0.94 -11.15
C VAL A 162 -0.71 -1.11 -12.53
N GLY A 163 -1.24 -2.28 -12.86
CA GLY A 163 -1.89 -2.53 -14.13
C GLY A 163 -3.10 -1.61 -14.34
N GLY A 164 -3.92 -1.42 -13.30
CA GLY A 164 -5.07 -0.52 -13.36
C GLY A 164 -4.69 0.96 -13.50
N ALA A 165 -3.61 1.39 -12.85
CA ALA A 165 -3.07 2.74 -12.98
C ALA A 165 -2.47 2.97 -14.38
N ILE A 166 -1.65 2.04 -14.89
CA ILE A 166 -1.09 2.12 -16.26
C ILE A 166 -2.23 2.17 -17.29
N TYR A 167 -3.22 1.28 -17.18
CA TYR A 167 -4.39 1.27 -18.05
C TYR A 167 -5.09 2.63 -18.05
N SER A 168 -5.34 3.19 -16.85
CA SER A 168 -5.99 4.49 -16.70
C SER A 168 -5.15 5.63 -17.29
N ALA A 169 -3.84 5.63 -17.07
CA ALA A 169 -2.92 6.63 -17.61
C ALA A 169 -2.88 6.59 -19.14
N VAL A 170 -2.75 5.41 -19.74
CA VAL A 170 -2.76 5.22 -21.20
C VAL A 170 -4.10 5.64 -21.79
N LEU A 171 -5.21 5.31 -21.14
CA LEU A 171 -6.55 5.71 -21.58
C LEU A 171 -6.70 7.24 -21.61
N PHE A 172 -6.28 7.94 -20.56
CA PHE A 172 -6.34 9.40 -20.50
C PHE A 172 -5.41 10.06 -21.50
N ARG A 173 -4.20 9.50 -21.71
CA ARG A 173 -3.26 9.95 -22.75
C ARG A 173 -3.86 9.83 -24.14
N ARG A 174 -4.42 8.66 -24.49
CA ARG A 174 -5.00 8.42 -25.83
C ARG A 174 -6.19 9.34 -26.10
N LYS A 175 -7.00 9.63 -25.09
CA LYS A 175 -8.15 10.52 -25.22
C LYS A 175 -7.80 12.01 -25.09
N GLN A 176 -6.56 12.37 -24.76
CA GLN A 176 -6.12 13.75 -24.53
C GLN A 176 -6.99 14.51 -23.50
N ILE A 177 -7.43 13.81 -22.45
CA ILE A 177 -8.30 14.36 -21.39
C ILE A 177 -7.68 14.17 -20.01
N MET A 178 -8.04 15.05 -19.07
CA MET A 178 -7.72 14.90 -17.64
C MET A 178 -6.22 14.67 -17.36
N ARG A 179 -5.36 15.57 -17.85
CA ARG A 179 -3.89 15.49 -17.71
C ARG A 179 -3.42 15.23 -16.27
N ASN A 180 -4.03 15.86 -15.27
CA ASN A 180 -3.73 15.62 -13.86
C ASN A 180 -3.97 14.15 -13.46
N ARG A 181 -5.05 13.53 -13.93
CA ARG A 181 -5.33 12.11 -13.68
C ARG A 181 -4.37 11.20 -14.42
N MET A 182 -3.95 11.57 -15.62
CA MET A 182 -2.92 10.83 -16.35
C MET A 182 -1.60 10.80 -15.56
N ILE A 183 -1.09 11.98 -15.17
CA ILE A 183 0.17 12.09 -14.40
C ILE A 183 0.03 11.39 -13.05
N GLY A 184 -1.09 11.59 -12.36
CA GLY A 184 -1.35 10.94 -11.08
C GLY A 184 -1.34 9.42 -11.16
N ASN A 185 -1.91 8.84 -12.23
CA ASN A 185 -1.85 7.40 -12.44
C ASN A 185 -0.44 6.89 -12.80
N TRP A 186 0.38 7.66 -13.52
CA TRP A 186 1.78 7.30 -13.73
C TRP A 186 2.56 7.27 -12.42
N LEU A 187 2.34 8.24 -11.53
CA LEU A 187 2.95 8.27 -10.20
C LEU A 187 2.49 7.09 -9.33
N ILE A 188 1.20 6.75 -9.35
CA ILE A 188 0.66 5.57 -8.65
C ILE A 188 1.30 4.29 -9.18
N ALA A 189 1.42 4.14 -10.50
CA ALA A 189 2.06 2.98 -11.11
C ALA A 189 3.54 2.86 -10.72
N ALA A 190 4.29 3.97 -10.81
CA ALA A 190 5.69 4.02 -10.40
C ALA A 190 5.84 3.68 -8.91
N GLY A 191 5.02 4.27 -8.04
CA GLY A 191 5.05 4.02 -6.61
C GLY A 191 4.66 2.59 -6.23
N GLY A 192 3.69 1.98 -6.92
CA GLY A 192 3.32 0.58 -6.72
C GLY A 192 4.39 -0.42 -7.18
N LEU A 193 5.26 -0.03 -8.12
CA LEU A 193 6.39 -0.86 -8.58
C LEU A 193 7.59 -0.82 -7.62
N MET A 194 7.76 0.23 -6.81
CA MET A 194 8.93 0.34 -5.92
C MET A 194 9.02 -0.80 -4.88
N PRO A 195 7.94 -1.15 -4.13
CA PRO A 195 7.99 -2.28 -3.19
C PRO A 195 8.12 -3.64 -3.90
N ALA A 196 7.58 -3.75 -5.12
CA ALA A 196 7.68 -4.96 -5.94
C ALA A 196 9.12 -5.19 -6.41
N LEU A 197 9.80 -4.12 -6.84
CA LEU A 197 11.23 -4.14 -7.17
C LEU A 197 12.07 -4.54 -5.95
N GLY A 198 11.83 -3.95 -4.78
CA GLY A 198 12.52 -4.36 -3.55
C GLY A 198 12.28 -5.83 -3.19
N GLY A 199 11.07 -6.36 -3.42
CA GLY A 199 10.78 -7.79 -3.24
C GLY A 199 11.53 -8.69 -4.22
N ALA A 200 11.74 -8.24 -5.46
CA ALA A 200 12.53 -8.96 -6.45
C ALA A 200 14.02 -8.94 -6.09
N LEU A 201 14.55 -7.79 -5.67
CA LEU A 201 15.96 -7.64 -5.26
C LEU A 201 16.31 -8.52 -4.05
N ILE A 202 15.42 -8.66 -3.06
CA ILE A 202 15.61 -9.60 -1.95
C ILE A 202 15.83 -11.04 -2.46
N ARG A 203 15.11 -11.45 -3.51
CA ARG A 203 15.28 -12.80 -4.11
C ARG A 203 16.59 -12.94 -4.88
N LEU A 204 17.17 -11.83 -5.32
CA LEU A 204 18.48 -11.76 -5.96
C LEU A 204 19.63 -11.57 -4.95
N GLY A 205 19.34 -11.53 -3.65
CA GLY A 205 20.32 -11.39 -2.58
C GLY A 205 20.61 -9.95 -2.14
N ASP A 206 19.88 -8.96 -2.66
CA ASP A 206 20.01 -7.55 -2.26
C ASP A 206 18.75 -7.04 -1.52
N PRO A 207 18.77 -7.02 -0.19
CA PRO A 207 17.66 -6.51 0.62
C PRO A 207 17.67 -4.98 0.81
N SER A 208 18.79 -4.30 0.50
CA SER A 208 19.06 -2.91 0.91
C SER A 208 18.04 -1.90 0.38
N PHE A 209 17.46 -2.18 -0.79
CA PHE A 209 16.50 -1.31 -1.44
C PHE A 209 15.10 -1.38 -0.84
N LYS A 210 14.74 -2.44 -0.09
CA LYS A 210 13.34 -2.74 0.22
C LYS A 210 12.65 -1.61 0.99
N TYR A 211 13.23 -1.16 2.11
CA TYR A 211 12.63 -0.11 2.93
C TYR A 211 12.57 1.23 2.21
N PHE A 212 13.62 1.56 1.45
CA PHE A 212 13.64 2.78 0.63
C PHE A 212 12.55 2.73 -0.45
N GLY A 213 12.42 1.61 -1.15
CA GLY A 213 11.37 1.37 -2.12
C GLY A 213 9.96 1.40 -1.52
N GLU A 214 9.80 0.97 -0.26
CA GLU A 214 8.55 1.10 0.47
C GLU A 214 8.20 2.58 0.73
N MET A 215 9.09 3.32 1.38
CA MET A 215 8.91 4.74 1.67
C MET A 215 8.67 5.56 0.39
N LEU A 216 9.51 5.39 -0.63
CA LEU A 216 9.38 6.08 -1.92
C LEU A 216 8.09 5.67 -2.63
N GLY A 217 7.73 4.39 -2.56
CA GLY A 217 6.48 3.87 -3.11
C GLY A 217 5.26 4.56 -2.50
N ALA A 218 5.20 4.63 -1.17
CA ALA A 218 4.13 5.31 -0.46
C ALA A 218 4.05 6.81 -0.81
N ALA A 219 5.19 7.50 -0.90
CA ALA A 219 5.25 8.90 -1.27
C ALA A 219 4.75 9.16 -2.70
N LEU A 220 5.19 8.34 -3.67
CA LEU A 220 4.76 8.45 -5.06
C LEU A 220 3.27 8.14 -5.24
N ILE A 221 2.76 7.10 -4.57
CA ILE A 221 1.32 6.79 -4.60
C ILE A 221 0.52 7.95 -4.00
N PHE A 222 0.97 8.54 -2.89
CA PHE A 222 0.28 9.67 -2.27
C PHE A 222 0.29 10.91 -3.17
N ALA A 223 1.45 11.29 -3.72
CA ALA A 223 1.57 12.39 -4.66
C ALA A 223 0.69 12.16 -5.90
N GLY A 224 0.68 10.93 -6.43
CA GLY A 224 -0.15 10.56 -7.56
C GLY A 224 -1.64 10.64 -7.26
N TYR A 225 -2.05 10.26 -6.05
CA TYR A 225 -3.43 10.41 -5.59
C TYR A 225 -3.85 11.88 -5.47
N LEU A 226 -3.01 12.73 -4.88
CA LEU A 226 -3.29 14.17 -4.77
C LEU A 226 -3.42 14.79 -6.17
N MET A 227 -2.48 14.49 -7.06
CA MET A 227 -2.52 14.95 -8.45
C MET A 227 -3.79 14.48 -9.17
N ALA A 228 -4.16 13.21 -9.05
CA ALA A 228 -5.35 12.66 -9.71
C ALA A 228 -6.68 13.19 -9.15
N THR A 229 -6.67 13.69 -7.91
CA THR A 229 -7.88 14.17 -7.23
C THR A 229 -8.02 15.68 -7.20
N ASN A 230 -6.97 16.43 -7.51
CA ASN A 230 -7.03 17.87 -7.73
C ASN A 230 -7.84 18.17 -9.00
N VAL A 231 -8.98 18.83 -8.80
CA VAL A 231 -9.76 19.45 -9.88
C VAL A 231 -9.03 20.75 -10.23
N PRO A 232 -8.62 20.97 -11.49
CA PRO A 232 -8.00 22.24 -11.87
C PRO A 232 -8.94 23.41 -11.56
N ALA A 233 -8.41 24.51 -11.03
CA ALA A 233 -9.17 25.73 -10.68
C ALA A 233 -10.06 26.20 -11.84
N GLU A 234 -9.59 26.07 -13.09
CA GLU A 234 -10.36 26.39 -14.30
C GLU A 234 -11.69 25.63 -14.44
N ALA A 235 -11.78 24.41 -13.89
CA ALA A 235 -13.01 23.62 -13.93
C ALA A 235 -13.99 24.00 -12.80
N GLU A 236 -13.49 24.58 -11.71
CA GLU A 236 -14.30 25.20 -10.65
C GLU A 236 -14.84 26.55 -11.14
N ASP A 237 -14.00 27.38 -11.77
CA ASP A 237 -14.39 28.67 -12.37
C ASP A 237 -15.45 28.48 -13.46
N ARG A 238 -15.29 27.49 -14.35
CA ARG A 238 -16.32 27.17 -15.37
C ARG A 238 -17.63 26.64 -14.78
N ARG A 239 -17.58 25.96 -13.62
CA ARG A 239 -18.79 25.51 -12.92
C ARG A 239 -19.49 26.66 -12.22
N ALA A 240 -18.74 27.56 -11.58
CA ALA A 240 -19.26 28.78 -10.98
C ALA A 240 -19.87 29.70 -12.03
N ALA A 241 -19.20 29.89 -13.17
CA ALA A 241 -19.72 30.68 -14.30
C ALA A 241 -21.02 30.12 -14.87
N ARG A 242 -21.14 28.78 -15.00
CA ARG A 242 -22.38 28.12 -15.46
C ARG A 242 -23.50 28.12 -14.43
N ALA A 243 -23.18 28.16 -13.14
CA ALA A 243 -24.17 28.27 -12.07
C ALA A 243 -24.71 29.71 -11.95
N GLY A 244 -23.87 30.71 -12.20
CA GLY A 244 -24.29 32.12 -12.28
C GLY A 244 -25.18 32.41 -13.49
N SER A 245 -24.88 31.85 -14.66
CA SER A 245 -25.66 32.08 -15.89
C SER A 245 -27.01 31.36 -15.97
N ALA A 246 -27.35 30.54 -14.97
CA ALA A 246 -28.63 29.82 -14.90
C ALA A 246 -29.59 30.41 -13.84
N GLY A 247 -29.14 31.46 -13.14
CA GLY A 247 -29.92 32.19 -12.14
C GLY A 247 -30.46 33.54 -12.62
N ASP A 248 -30.12 33.95 -13.85
CA ASP A 248 -30.66 35.11 -14.57
C ASP A 248 -31.67 34.65 -15.63
#